data_AF-A0A644TVI7-F1
#
_entry.id   AF-A0A644TVI7-F1
#
_cell.length_a   1.000
_cell.length_b   1.000
_cell.length_c   1.000
_cell.angle_alpha   90.00
_cell.angle_beta   90.00
_cell.angle_gamma   90.00
#
_symmetry.space_group_name_H-M   'P 1'
#
loop_
_entity.id
_entity.type
_entity.pdbx_description
1 polymer ?
#
loop_
_entity_poly.entity_id
_entity_poly.type
_entity_poly.pdbx_seq_one_letter_code
_entity_poly.pdbx_strand_id
1 'polypeptide(L)'
;MGEEFSCDHSGNVVYCSGALNIFNSKFVLAEIYKLIRICKYQDITLDFSKLTRASADGIIPVCIDIEKWRKQLEIEIDVVLPRSLTLNRLFFNTNWAHLLDSKFEESNFSGYSQHPTVRVTNDDDLSTVMKEILECIMMATRIESYESFAVVEWSINEIIENILRHSESPFGGLVHMSKFEKTRQIVEVVIADGGIGIPQSLRVKDEYKALSDAALIYKATQEGVTNGKGQGNGLFGAISASKLSGGYCKIISSYGSLMAFCDKRGLINSTSTTIPFNGSLVCMALNYSNPKILENALKFTDGIHKPVSAFFDTRYSSDSHCININNEVSSCSTRNSGEKIRNKIDNLIRVGEAKFITLEFDGKQTITSSFADELFGKLIQIIGIESFYKKIKIVNLSTTSQFIMERALAIRIKQKDQLEGVQTKMMEIVDELAH
;
A
#
# COMPACT_ATOMS: atom_id res chain seq x y z
N MET A 1 -19.60 16.33 -13.46
CA MET A 1 -19.04 15.63 -14.64
C MET A 1 -17.55 15.56 -14.42
N GLY A 2 -16.97 14.36 -14.35
CA GLY A 2 -15.51 14.24 -14.23
C GLY A 2 -14.86 14.69 -15.53
N GLU A 3 -13.77 15.43 -15.46
CA GLU A 3 -12.98 15.79 -16.63
C GLU A 3 -12.53 14.52 -17.36
N GLU A 4 -12.87 14.41 -18.63
CA GLU A 4 -12.44 13.32 -19.50
C GLU A 4 -10.92 13.40 -19.69
N PHE A 5 -10.23 12.27 -19.60
CA PHE A 5 -8.79 12.22 -19.82
C PHE A 5 -8.49 12.35 -21.32
N SER A 6 -7.55 13.22 -21.67
CA SER A 6 -7.06 13.39 -23.04
C SER A 6 -5.56 13.20 -23.10
N CYS A 7 -5.10 12.49 -24.13
CA CYS A 7 -3.69 12.25 -24.42
C CYS A 7 -3.45 12.29 -25.93
N ASP A 8 -2.55 13.16 -26.36
CA ASP A 8 -2.12 13.35 -27.73
C ASP A 8 -0.64 13.74 -27.77
N HIS A 9 -0.05 13.84 -28.96
CA HIS A 9 1.31 14.33 -29.13
C HIS A 9 1.40 15.43 -30.19
N SER A 10 2.39 16.30 -30.02
CA SER A 10 2.82 17.25 -31.05
C SER A 10 4.34 17.35 -31.02
N GLY A 11 4.99 17.15 -32.18
CA GLY A 11 6.43 16.96 -32.21
C GLY A 11 6.86 15.76 -31.36
N ASN A 12 7.86 15.95 -30.50
CA ASN A 12 8.36 14.97 -29.55
C ASN A 12 7.65 15.03 -28.17
N VAL A 13 6.57 15.79 -28.03
CA VAL A 13 5.91 16.01 -26.73
C VAL A 13 4.59 15.26 -26.67
N VAL A 14 4.39 14.45 -25.63
CA VAL A 14 3.11 13.83 -25.28
C VAL A 14 2.40 14.69 -24.24
N TYR A 15 1.24 15.25 -24.57
CA TYR A 15 0.44 16.06 -23.66
C TYR A 15 -0.62 15.20 -22.99
N CYS A 16 -0.69 15.26 -21.65
CA CYS A 16 -1.72 14.59 -20.88
C CYS A 16 -2.53 15.59 -20.06
N SER A 17 -3.85 15.43 -20.06
CA SER A 17 -4.75 16.27 -19.27
C SER A 17 -5.90 15.46 -18.66
N GLY A 18 -6.44 15.94 -17.54
CA GLY A 18 -7.48 15.25 -16.78
C GLY A 18 -6.91 14.25 -15.76
N ALA A 19 -7.65 13.18 -15.48
CA ALA A 19 -7.32 12.21 -14.44
C ALA A 19 -6.59 10.97 -14.98
N LEU A 20 -5.29 10.81 -14.71
CA LEU A 20 -4.51 9.65 -15.13
C LEU A 20 -4.66 8.48 -14.13
N ASN A 21 -5.09 7.32 -14.62
CA ASN A 21 -5.35 6.09 -13.86
C ASN A 21 -5.19 4.86 -14.77
N ILE A 22 -5.44 3.67 -14.22
CA ILE A 22 -5.29 2.40 -14.96
C ILE A 22 -6.08 2.29 -16.28
N PHE A 23 -7.22 2.99 -16.41
CA PHE A 23 -8.07 2.86 -17.59
C PHE A 23 -7.49 3.59 -18.80
N ASN A 24 -6.72 4.64 -18.56
CA ASN A 24 -6.27 5.58 -19.58
C ASN A 24 -4.74 5.69 -19.71
N SER A 25 -3.97 5.08 -18.81
CA SER A 25 -2.51 4.94 -18.94
C SER A 25 -2.09 4.34 -20.28
N LYS A 26 -2.86 3.38 -20.82
CA LYS A 26 -2.63 2.79 -22.14
C LYS A 26 -2.55 3.80 -23.29
N PHE A 27 -3.26 4.94 -23.21
CA PHE A 27 -3.19 5.97 -24.24
C PHE A 27 -1.82 6.65 -24.22
N VAL A 28 -1.27 6.92 -23.03
CA VAL A 28 0.09 7.44 -22.87
C VAL A 28 1.11 6.47 -23.47
N LEU A 29 0.99 5.17 -23.17
CA LEU A 29 1.88 4.14 -23.74
C LEU A 29 1.81 4.10 -25.27
N ALA A 30 0.61 4.23 -25.84
CA ALA A 30 0.43 4.26 -27.29
C ALA A 30 1.08 5.49 -27.93
N GLU A 31 0.96 6.68 -27.33
CA GLU A 31 1.61 7.88 -27.85
C GLU A 31 3.14 7.80 -27.74
N ILE A 32 3.68 7.29 -26.62
CA ILE A 32 5.12 7.01 -26.48
C ILE A 32 5.60 6.06 -27.58
N TYR A 33 4.89 4.94 -27.79
CA TYR A 33 5.22 3.99 -28.83
C TYR A 33 5.23 4.64 -30.22
N LYS A 34 4.22 5.45 -30.56
CA LYS A 34 4.16 6.14 -31.86
C LYS A 34 5.37 7.05 -32.05
N LEU A 35 5.71 7.87 -31.06
CA LEU A 35 6.85 8.79 -31.14
C LEU A 35 8.16 8.05 -31.38
N ILE A 36 8.42 6.96 -30.63
CA ILE A 36 9.67 6.19 -30.73
C ILE A 36 9.71 5.35 -32.01
N ARG A 37 8.66 4.58 -32.27
CA ARG A 37 8.69 3.51 -33.29
C ARG A 37 8.27 3.98 -34.66
N ILE A 38 7.36 4.93 -34.74
CA ILE A 38 6.80 5.45 -36.01
C ILE A 38 7.51 6.76 -36.38
N CYS A 39 7.52 7.74 -35.47
CA CYS A 39 8.11 9.06 -35.72
C CYS A 39 9.64 9.10 -35.55
N LYS A 40 10.23 8.06 -34.94
CA LYS A 40 11.69 7.87 -34.77
C LYS A 40 12.37 8.91 -33.86
N TYR A 41 11.63 9.55 -32.98
CA TYR A 41 12.22 10.41 -31.95
C TYR A 41 13.13 9.59 -31.03
N GLN A 42 14.27 10.19 -30.64
CA GLN A 42 15.21 9.65 -29.65
C GLN A 42 15.11 10.35 -28.29
N ASP A 43 14.40 11.47 -28.27
CA ASP A 43 14.11 12.30 -27.12
C ASP A 43 12.59 12.56 -27.10
N ILE A 44 11.96 12.41 -25.94
CA ILE A 44 10.52 12.64 -25.77
C ILE A 44 10.28 13.40 -24.48
N THR A 45 9.33 14.33 -24.51
CA THR A 45 8.84 15.00 -23.30
C THR A 45 7.44 14.52 -22.95
N LEU A 46 7.22 14.11 -21.70
CA LEU A 46 5.89 13.86 -21.15
C LEU A 46 5.40 15.10 -20.41
N ASP A 47 4.41 15.78 -20.97
CA ASP A 47 3.80 16.95 -20.35
C ASP A 47 2.58 16.56 -19.50
N PHE A 48 2.80 16.52 -18.19
CA PHE A 48 1.79 16.26 -17.17
C PHE A 48 1.27 17.54 -16.49
N SER A 49 1.62 18.72 -17.02
CA SER A 49 1.29 20.03 -16.42
C SER A 49 -0.22 20.25 -16.23
N LYS A 50 -1.05 19.62 -17.08
CA LYS A 50 -2.51 19.69 -17.08
C LYS A 50 -3.21 18.49 -16.44
N LEU A 51 -2.48 17.60 -15.77
CA LEU A 51 -3.12 16.55 -14.97
C LEU A 51 -3.87 17.17 -13.80
N THR A 52 -5.12 16.74 -13.61
CA THR A 52 -5.96 17.17 -12.48
C THR A 52 -6.03 16.11 -11.39
N ARG A 53 -5.71 14.84 -11.71
CA ARG A 53 -5.50 13.74 -10.78
C ARG A 53 -4.50 12.73 -11.35
N ALA A 54 -3.80 12.03 -10.48
CA ALA A 54 -2.95 10.90 -10.84
C ALA A 54 -3.07 9.81 -9.76
N SER A 55 -3.17 8.54 -10.17
CA SER A 55 -3.10 7.37 -9.28
C SER A 55 -1.92 6.48 -9.65
N ALA A 56 -1.45 5.71 -8.66
CA ALA A 56 -0.32 4.81 -8.82
C ALA A 56 -0.52 3.81 -9.97
N ASP A 57 -1.72 3.23 -10.06
CA ASP A 57 -2.13 2.31 -11.14
C ASP A 57 -2.19 2.95 -12.54
N GLY A 58 -2.11 4.28 -12.64
CA GLY A 58 -1.97 5.02 -13.90
C GLY A 58 -0.53 5.41 -14.24
N ILE A 59 0.26 5.81 -13.24
CA ILE A 59 1.63 6.32 -13.43
C ILE A 59 2.67 5.19 -13.52
N ILE A 60 2.59 4.18 -12.65
CA ILE A 60 3.55 3.08 -12.59
C ILE A 60 3.70 2.32 -13.92
N PRO A 61 2.63 1.99 -14.67
CA PRO A 61 2.82 1.33 -15.96
C PRO A 61 3.53 2.24 -16.99
N VAL A 62 3.40 3.56 -16.87
CA VAL A 62 4.18 4.51 -17.68
C VAL A 62 5.66 4.51 -17.27
N CYS A 63 5.97 4.45 -15.97
CA CYS A 63 7.34 4.31 -15.48
C CYS A 63 8.02 3.04 -16.02
N ILE A 64 7.32 1.90 -16.00
CA ILE A 64 7.83 0.63 -16.54
C ILE A 64 8.13 0.74 -18.04
N ASP A 65 7.22 1.32 -18.82
CA ASP A 65 7.39 1.43 -20.27
C ASP A 65 8.56 2.38 -20.62
N ILE A 66 8.68 3.51 -19.93
CA ILE A 66 9.83 4.43 -20.07
C ILE A 66 11.14 3.72 -19.79
N GLU A 67 11.21 2.94 -18.72
CA GLU A 67 12.44 2.22 -18.38
C GLU A 67 12.85 1.24 -19.47
N LYS A 68 11.87 0.52 -20.04
CA LYS A 68 12.11 -0.36 -21.18
C LYS A 68 12.73 0.42 -22.34
N TRP A 69 12.18 1.58 -22.69
CA TRP A 69 12.69 2.40 -23.78
C TRP A 69 14.09 2.95 -23.52
N ARG A 70 14.35 3.42 -22.29
CA ARG A 70 15.69 3.87 -21.87
C ARG A 70 16.73 2.77 -21.96
N LYS A 71 16.42 1.57 -21.45
CA LYS A 71 17.39 0.46 -21.38
C LYS A 71 17.60 -0.24 -22.72
N GLN A 72 16.58 -0.32 -23.57
CA GLN A 72 16.66 -1.05 -24.83
C GLN A 72 17.10 -0.19 -26.01
N LEU A 73 16.74 1.09 -26.02
CA LEU A 73 16.95 2.00 -27.16
C LEU A 73 17.61 3.33 -26.77
N GLU A 74 18.03 3.51 -25.52
CA GLU A 74 18.71 4.73 -25.04
C GLU A 74 17.89 6.02 -25.27
N ILE A 75 16.56 5.92 -25.24
CA ILE A 75 15.66 7.07 -25.44
C ILE A 75 15.74 8.03 -24.25
N GLU A 76 16.00 9.30 -24.51
CA GLU A 76 15.94 10.37 -23.50
C GLU A 76 14.48 10.72 -23.22
N ILE A 77 14.10 10.74 -21.94
CA ILE A 77 12.74 11.08 -21.52
C ILE A 77 12.80 12.18 -20.48
N ASP A 78 12.15 13.30 -20.79
CA ASP A 78 11.93 14.44 -19.91
C ASP A 78 10.50 14.50 -19.41
N VAL A 79 10.28 15.01 -18.19
CA VAL A 79 8.93 15.20 -17.65
C VAL A 79 8.65 16.63 -17.22
N VAL A 80 7.54 17.19 -17.72
CA VAL A 80 6.94 18.42 -17.18
C VAL A 80 5.91 18.03 -16.12
N LEU A 81 6.22 18.31 -14.86
CA LEU A 81 5.38 17.95 -13.71
C LEU A 81 4.05 18.73 -13.67
N PRO A 82 3.02 18.20 -12.97
CA PRO A 82 1.74 18.88 -12.78
C PRO A 82 1.88 20.29 -12.19
N ARG A 83 1.05 21.23 -12.66
CA ARG A 83 1.00 22.62 -12.13
C ARG A 83 0.40 22.70 -10.72
N SER A 84 -0.47 21.74 -10.37
CA SER A 84 -1.04 21.66 -9.03
C SER A 84 0.05 21.33 -8.02
N LEU A 85 0.29 22.21 -7.05
CA LEU A 85 1.30 22.00 -6.01
C LEU A 85 1.10 20.69 -5.23
N THR A 86 -0.16 20.28 -5.01
CA THR A 86 -0.47 19.01 -4.33
C THR A 86 -0.08 17.81 -5.17
N LEU A 87 -0.38 17.81 -6.48
CA LEU A 87 0.03 16.71 -7.36
C LEU A 87 1.52 16.72 -7.62
N ASN A 88 2.13 17.90 -7.75
CA ASN A 88 3.57 18.04 -7.92
C ASN A 88 4.32 17.39 -6.73
N ARG A 89 3.89 17.70 -5.49
CA ARG A 89 4.42 17.04 -4.28
C ARG A 89 4.15 15.55 -4.24
N LEU A 90 2.99 15.10 -4.74
CA LEU A 90 2.70 13.67 -4.84
C LEU A 90 3.76 12.98 -5.71
N PHE A 91 4.04 13.50 -6.91
CA PHE A 91 5.02 12.93 -7.84
C PHE A 91 6.42 12.82 -7.23
N PHE A 92 6.87 13.81 -6.45
CA PHE A 92 8.12 13.73 -5.72
C PHE A 92 8.05 12.69 -4.60
N ASN A 93 7.08 12.80 -3.71
CA ASN A 93 6.99 11.95 -2.51
C ASN A 93 6.79 10.46 -2.84
N THR A 94 6.14 10.14 -3.96
CA THR A 94 5.94 8.76 -4.41
C THR A 94 7.07 8.24 -5.29
N ASN A 95 8.14 9.01 -5.49
CA ASN A 95 9.26 8.69 -6.38
C ASN A 95 8.91 8.65 -7.88
N TRP A 96 7.71 9.08 -8.28
CA TRP A 96 7.29 9.02 -9.68
C TRP A 96 8.10 9.96 -10.56
N ALA A 97 8.42 11.17 -10.08
CA ALA A 97 9.22 12.14 -10.82
C ALA A 97 10.57 11.54 -11.25
N HIS A 98 11.30 10.96 -10.31
CA HIS A 98 12.60 10.29 -10.55
C HIS A 98 12.49 9.10 -11.51
N LEU A 99 11.47 8.24 -11.31
CA LEU A 99 11.29 7.06 -12.17
C LEU A 99 10.95 7.45 -13.62
N LEU A 100 10.16 8.51 -13.80
CA LEU A 100 9.82 9.03 -15.12
C LEU A 100 10.96 9.82 -15.75
N ASP A 101 11.76 10.55 -14.97
CA ASP A 101 12.86 11.42 -15.39
C ASP A 101 14.00 11.41 -14.37
N SER A 102 15.13 10.81 -14.76
CA SER A 102 16.30 10.64 -13.90
C SER A 102 17.02 11.96 -13.56
N LYS A 103 16.61 13.09 -14.14
CA LYS A 103 17.09 14.43 -13.75
C LYS A 103 16.53 14.85 -12.39
N PHE A 104 15.43 14.27 -11.94
CA PHE A 104 14.92 14.48 -10.58
C PHE A 104 15.63 13.56 -9.59
N GLU A 105 15.88 14.07 -8.38
CA GLU A 105 16.43 13.27 -7.28
C GLU A 105 15.45 12.19 -6.83
N GLU A 106 16.00 11.06 -6.38
CA GLU A 106 15.22 10.01 -5.75
C GLU A 106 14.51 10.53 -4.50
N SER A 107 13.27 10.09 -4.30
CA SER A 107 12.47 10.49 -3.15
C SER A 107 13.11 10.03 -1.84
N ASN A 108 13.39 10.95 -0.93
CA ASN A 108 13.73 10.66 0.46
C ASN A 108 12.50 10.61 1.38
N PHE A 109 11.29 10.54 0.79
CA PHE A 109 10.05 10.60 1.54
C PHE A 109 9.86 9.33 2.39
N SER A 110 9.90 9.49 3.71
CA SER A 110 9.63 8.44 4.69
C SER A 110 8.22 8.55 5.28
N GLY A 111 7.23 8.95 4.48
CA GLY A 111 5.86 9.02 4.97
C GLY A 111 5.19 7.65 5.08
N TYR A 112 3.98 7.67 5.63
CA TYR A 112 3.32 6.48 6.19
C TYR A 112 1.93 6.25 5.61
N SER A 113 1.39 7.27 4.93
CA SER A 113 0.18 7.13 4.11
C SER A 113 0.49 6.54 2.74
N GLN A 114 1.76 6.39 2.40
CA GLN A 114 2.23 5.82 1.16
C GLN A 114 3.66 5.35 1.37
N HIS A 115 4.00 4.24 0.73
CA HIS A 115 5.37 3.82 0.54
C HIS A 115 5.80 4.29 -0.87
N PRO A 116 6.90 5.05 -1.03
CA PRO A 116 7.36 5.49 -2.33
C PRO A 116 7.51 4.33 -3.30
N THR A 117 7.34 4.59 -4.60
CA THR A 117 7.55 3.53 -5.59
C THR A 117 9.02 3.10 -5.58
N VAL A 118 9.23 1.81 -5.32
CA VAL A 118 10.54 1.16 -5.21
C VAL A 118 10.68 0.08 -6.25
N ARG A 119 11.93 -0.25 -6.58
CA ARG A 119 12.28 -1.30 -7.52
C ARG A 119 12.56 -2.60 -6.79
N VAL A 120 12.12 -3.71 -7.39
CA VAL A 120 12.41 -5.07 -6.94
C VAL A 120 13.06 -5.84 -8.09
N THR A 121 14.33 -6.23 -7.91
CA THR A 121 15.12 -6.98 -8.89
C THR A 121 15.59 -8.34 -8.38
N ASN A 122 15.60 -8.55 -7.07
CA ASN A 122 16.10 -9.77 -6.42
C ASN A 122 15.35 -10.01 -5.08
N ASP A 123 15.66 -11.14 -4.43
CA ASP A 123 15.00 -11.57 -3.19
C ASP A 123 15.32 -10.66 -1.98
N ASP A 124 16.48 -9.98 -1.95
CA ASP A 124 16.84 -9.02 -0.91
C ASP A 124 16.01 -7.74 -1.03
N ASP A 125 15.81 -7.25 -2.27
CA ASP A 125 14.91 -6.14 -2.56
C ASP A 125 13.48 -6.51 -2.12
N LEU A 126 13.00 -7.70 -2.49
CA LEU A 126 11.67 -8.19 -2.10
C LEU A 126 11.51 -8.18 -0.58
N SER A 127 12.47 -8.75 0.14
CA SER A 127 12.44 -8.81 1.60
C SER A 127 12.41 -7.41 2.24
N THR A 128 13.18 -6.48 1.69
CA THR A 128 13.23 -5.09 2.14
C THR A 128 11.90 -4.37 1.90
N VAL A 129 11.38 -4.46 0.68
CA VAL A 129 10.11 -3.83 0.30
C VAL A 129 8.94 -4.41 1.10
N MET A 130 8.89 -5.73 1.27
CA MET A 130 7.88 -6.39 2.12
C MET A 130 7.92 -5.84 3.54
N LYS A 131 9.10 -5.78 4.15
CA LYS A 131 9.27 -5.23 5.49
C LYS A 131 8.76 -3.78 5.57
N GLU A 132 9.14 -2.93 4.63
CA GLU A 132 8.76 -1.50 4.65
C GLU A 132 7.26 -1.29 4.44
N ILE A 133 6.64 -2.06 3.55
CA ILE A 133 5.19 -2.06 3.34
C ILE A 133 4.47 -2.49 4.62
N LEU A 134 4.90 -3.59 5.25
CA LEU A 134 4.28 -4.10 6.48
C LEU A 134 4.46 -3.13 7.66
N GLU A 135 5.63 -2.49 7.81
CA GLU A 135 5.84 -1.41 8.79
C GLU A 135 4.91 -0.22 8.52
N CYS A 136 4.71 0.16 7.25
CA CYS A 136 3.74 1.19 6.90
C CYS A 136 2.32 0.78 7.30
N ILE A 137 1.91 -0.46 7.03
CA ILE A 137 0.59 -0.98 7.44
C ILE A 137 0.44 -0.97 8.96
N MET A 138 1.48 -1.37 9.70
CA MET A 138 1.51 -1.37 11.17
C MET A 138 1.37 0.03 11.78
N MET A 139 2.01 1.03 11.19
CA MET A 139 1.91 2.41 11.66
C MET A 139 0.61 3.07 11.23
N ALA A 140 0.10 2.68 10.07
CA ALA A 140 -0.99 3.40 9.48
C ALA A 140 -2.35 2.80 9.87
N THR A 141 -2.47 1.49 10.06
CA THR A 141 -3.75 0.83 10.33
C THR A 141 -3.83 0.33 11.76
N ARG A 142 -5.05 0.15 12.27
CA ARG A 142 -5.29 -0.63 13.48
C ARG A 142 -5.72 -2.03 13.05
N ILE A 143 -4.96 -3.03 13.46
CA ILE A 143 -5.15 -4.42 13.10
C ILE A 143 -5.83 -5.12 14.27
N GLU A 144 -6.85 -5.93 13.99
CA GLU A 144 -7.62 -6.58 15.07
C GLU A 144 -7.26 -8.05 15.34
N SER A 145 -6.56 -8.74 14.43
CA SER A 145 -6.07 -10.10 14.68
C SER A 145 -4.79 -10.41 13.91
N TYR A 146 -4.01 -11.36 14.46
CA TYR A 146 -2.78 -11.88 13.85
C TYR A 146 -3.06 -12.55 12.51
N GLU A 147 -4.12 -13.35 12.46
CA GLU A 147 -4.56 -14.07 11.28
C GLU A 147 -4.89 -13.10 10.14
N SER A 148 -5.57 -11.99 10.44
CA SER A 148 -5.85 -10.95 9.44
C SER A 148 -4.57 -10.35 8.86
N PHE A 149 -3.59 -10.05 9.72
CA PHE A 149 -2.32 -9.50 9.26
C PHE A 149 -1.53 -10.51 8.44
N ALA A 150 -1.47 -11.77 8.87
CA ALA A 150 -0.80 -12.84 8.14
C ALA A 150 -1.41 -13.02 6.74
N VAL A 151 -2.73 -12.87 6.59
CA VAL A 151 -3.40 -12.89 5.27
C VAL A 151 -2.98 -11.70 4.41
N VAL A 152 -2.85 -10.50 4.98
CA VAL A 152 -2.36 -9.32 4.26
C VAL A 152 -0.91 -9.52 3.81
N GLU A 153 -0.03 -9.95 4.71
CA GLU A 153 1.37 -10.26 4.42
C GLU A 153 1.50 -11.30 3.32
N TRP A 154 0.81 -12.43 3.45
CA TRP A 154 0.81 -13.49 2.45
C TRP A 154 0.33 -12.98 1.09
N SER A 155 -0.79 -12.24 1.05
CA SER A 155 -1.36 -11.74 -0.21
C SER A 155 -0.44 -10.77 -0.93
N ILE A 156 0.25 -9.89 -0.20
CA ILE A 156 1.19 -8.93 -0.78
C ILE A 156 2.45 -9.68 -1.26
N ASN A 157 2.99 -10.59 -0.43
CA ASN A 157 4.18 -11.37 -0.77
C ASN A 157 3.98 -12.17 -2.06
N GLU A 158 2.86 -12.88 -2.20
CA GLU A 158 2.55 -13.69 -3.38
C GLU A 158 2.48 -12.87 -4.66
N ILE A 159 1.94 -11.63 -4.61
CA ILE A 159 1.88 -10.79 -5.81
C ILE A 159 3.27 -10.21 -6.14
N ILE A 160 4.05 -9.76 -5.15
CA ILE A 160 5.39 -9.22 -5.40
C ILE A 160 6.34 -10.31 -5.89
N GLU A 161 6.27 -11.53 -5.35
CA GLU A 161 7.08 -12.66 -5.77
C GLU A 161 6.85 -13.02 -7.25
N ASN A 162 5.65 -12.78 -7.78
CA ASN A 162 5.37 -13.00 -9.21
C ASN A 162 6.29 -12.17 -10.13
N ILE A 163 6.76 -11.00 -9.67
CA ILE A 163 7.76 -10.21 -10.40
C ILE A 163 9.01 -11.07 -10.63
N LEU A 164 9.54 -11.71 -9.58
CA LEU A 164 10.81 -12.42 -9.65
C LEU A 164 10.69 -13.82 -10.27
N ARG A 165 9.56 -14.51 -10.06
CA ARG A 165 9.40 -15.91 -10.46
C ARG A 165 8.79 -16.10 -11.84
N HIS A 166 7.95 -15.17 -12.28
CA HIS A 166 7.08 -15.36 -13.45
C HIS A 166 7.21 -14.28 -14.53
N SER A 167 7.70 -13.07 -14.21
CA SER A 167 7.73 -11.98 -15.20
C SER A 167 8.76 -12.17 -16.31
N GLU A 168 9.89 -12.80 -16.01
CA GLU A 168 11.08 -12.79 -16.89
C GLU A 168 11.51 -11.37 -17.31
N SER A 169 11.22 -10.37 -16.46
CA SER A 169 11.58 -8.98 -16.70
C SER A 169 13.09 -8.77 -16.58
N PRO A 170 13.75 -8.17 -17.58
CA PRO A 170 15.20 -7.92 -17.55
C PRO A 170 15.61 -6.80 -16.57
N PHE A 171 14.65 -6.08 -15.99
CA PHE A 171 14.88 -4.96 -15.08
C PHE A 171 14.04 -5.02 -13.80
N GLY A 172 13.47 -6.20 -13.51
CA GLY A 172 12.63 -6.41 -12.34
C GLY A 172 11.26 -5.75 -12.47
N GLY A 173 10.71 -5.29 -11.34
CA GLY A 173 9.42 -4.61 -11.28
C GLY A 173 9.41 -3.45 -10.31
N LEU A 174 8.31 -2.72 -10.31
CA LEU A 174 8.03 -1.60 -9.42
C LEU A 174 6.91 -1.99 -8.46
N VAL A 175 7.07 -1.62 -7.19
CA VAL A 175 6.08 -1.80 -6.13
C VAL A 175 5.77 -0.45 -5.52
N HIS A 176 4.49 -0.19 -5.26
CA HIS A 176 4.02 1.03 -4.61
C HIS A 176 2.89 0.69 -3.64
N MET A 177 2.88 1.34 -2.48
CA MET A 177 1.76 1.25 -1.54
C MET A 177 1.15 2.63 -1.31
N SER A 178 -0.18 2.71 -1.35
CA SER A 178 -0.96 3.87 -0.96
C SER A 178 -1.98 3.47 0.11
N LYS A 179 -2.21 4.35 1.08
CA LYS A 179 -3.26 4.21 2.09
C LYS A 179 -4.31 5.29 1.95
N PHE A 180 -5.58 4.87 1.95
CA PHE A 180 -6.75 5.73 1.87
C PHE A 180 -7.58 5.65 3.15
N GLU A 181 -7.15 6.38 4.18
CA GLU A 181 -7.77 6.33 5.51
C GLU A 181 -9.03 7.17 5.64
N LYS A 182 -8.99 8.43 5.20
CA LYS A 182 -10.05 9.42 5.47
C LYS A 182 -11.38 9.11 4.78
N THR A 183 -11.39 8.18 3.83
CA THR A 183 -12.53 7.93 2.95
C THR A 183 -12.95 6.47 2.88
N ARG A 184 -12.02 5.50 3.03
CA ARG A 184 -12.30 4.09 2.69
C ARG A 184 -11.64 3.02 3.56
N GLN A 185 -10.69 3.36 4.45
CA GLN A 185 -9.87 2.38 5.18
C GLN A 185 -9.27 1.30 4.24
N ILE A 186 -8.63 1.75 3.15
CA ILE A 186 -8.02 0.87 2.15
C ILE A 186 -6.49 0.98 2.19
N VAL A 187 -5.82 -0.16 2.10
CA VAL A 187 -4.42 -0.27 1.66
C VAL A 187 -4.44 -0.75 0.21
N GLU A 188 -3.86 0.04 -0.69
CA GLU A 188 -3.69 -0.29 -2.10
C GLU A 188 -2.22 -0.55 -2.37
N VAL A 189 -1.92 -1.73 -2.94
CA VAL A 189 -0.60 -2.10 -3.43
C VAL A 189 -0.67 -2.22 -4.95
N VAL A 190 0.18 -1.47 -5.64
CA VAL A 190 0.32 -1.52 -7.09
C VAL A 190 1.67 -2.09 -7.43
N ILE A 191 1.65 -3.15 -8.22
CA ILE A 191 2.83 -3.89 -8.66
C ILE A 191 2.81 -3.91 -10.17
N ALA A 192 3.94 -3.60 -10.81
CA ALA A 192 4.09 -3.73 -12.24
C ALA A 192 5.47 -4.24 -12.65
N ASP A 193 5.51 -5.07 -13.67
CA ASP A 193 6.73 -5.54 -14.33
C ASP A 193 6.68 -5.22 -15.83
N GLY A 194 7.84 -5.18 -16.48
CA GLY A 194 7.97 -5.02 -17.93
C GLY A 194 8.30 -6.31 -18.68
N GLY A 195 7.87 -7.44 -18.14
CA GLY A 195 8.20 -8.79 -18.59
C GLY A 195 7.27 -9.36 -19.66
N ILE A 196 7.16 -10.69 -19.70
CA ILE A 196 6.38 -11.42 -20.73
C ILE A 196 4.87 -11.28 -20.57
N GLY A 197 4.40 -10.94 -19.36
CA GLY A 197 2.98 -10.82 -19.02
C GLY A 197 2.31 -12.14 -18.65
N ILE A 198 1.20 -12.04 -17.90
CA ILE A 198 0.39 -13.18 -17.43
C ILE A 198 -0.07 -14.09 -18.58
N PRO A 199 -0.62 -13.57 -19.71
CA PRO A 199 -1.05 -14.44 -20.79
C PRO A 199 0.08 -15.26 -21.38
N GLN A 200 1.24 -14.65 -21.63
CA GLN A 200 2.38 -15.35 -22.21
C GLN A 200 2.97 -16.38 -21.24
N SER A 201 3.02 -16.06 -19.94
CA SER A 201 3.53 -17.00 -18.93
C SER A 201 2.66 -18.26 -18.82
N LEU A 202 1.36 -18.16 -19.05
CA LEU A 202 0.43 -19.29 -19.03
C LEU A 202 0.46 -20.13 -20.32
N ARG A 203 0.76 -19.54 -21.48
CA ARG A 203 0.78 -20.22 -22.78
C ARG A 203 1.85 -21.31 -22.94
N VAL A 204 2.71 -21.49 -21.94
CA VAL A 204 3.59 -22.66 -21.86
C VAL A 204 2.79 -23.98 -21.78
N LYS A 205 1.54 -23.92 -21.28
CA LYS A 205 0.61 -25.05 -21.27
C LYS A 205 -0.19 -25.09 -22.56
N ASP A 206 -0.22 -26.26 -23.21
CA ASP A 206 -0.91 -26.45 -24.50
C ASP A 206 -2.41 -26.11 -24.44
N GLU A 207 -3.08 -26.45 -23.34
CA GLU A 207 -4.49 -26.15 -23.11
C GLU A 207 -4.81 -24.63 -23.08
N TYR A 208 -3.81 -23.78 -22.88
CA TYR A 208 -3.97 -22.33 -22.75
C TYR A 208 -3.60 -21.55 -24.02
N LYS A 209 -2.99 -22.20 -25.02
CA LYS A 209 -2.49 -21.54 -26.24
C LYS A 209 -3.57 -20.84 -27.06
N ALA A 210 -4.77 -21.43 -27.14
CA ALA A 210 -5.88 -20.91 -27.93
C ALA A 210 -6.72 -19.83 -27.21
N LEU A 211 -6.44 -19.57 -25.93
CA LEU A 211 -7.21 -18.60 -25.15
C LEU A 211 -6.76 -17.17 -25.45
N SER A 212 -7.73 -16.24 -25.46
CA SER A 212 -7.46 -14.81 -25.55
C SER A 212 -6.76 -14.30 -24.29
N ASP A 213 -6.05 -13.18 -24.40
CA ASP A 213 -5.36 -12.57 -23.23
C ASP A 213 -6.34 -12.26 -22.09
N ALA A 214 -7.53 -11.74 -22.40
CA ALA A 214 -8.56 -11.49 -21.40
C ALA A 214 -9.07 -12.77 -20.72
N ALA A 215 -9.20 -13.87 -21.48
CA ALA A 215 -9.57 -15.17 -20.92
C ALA A 215 -8.45 -15.75 -20.05
N LEU A 216 -7.18 -15.57 -20.43
CA LEU A 216 -6.02 -16.03 -19.67
C LEU A 216 -5.84 -15.25 -18.38
N ILE A 217 -6.05 -13.93 -18.39
CA ILE A 217 -6.06 -13.14 -17.15
C ILE A 217 -7.16 -13.64 -16.22
N TYR A 218 -8.38 -13.83 -16.71
CA TYR A 218 -9.45 -14.40 -15.90
C TYR A 218 -9.09 -15.78 -15.36
N LYS A 219 -8.52 -16.65 -16.19
CA LYS A 219 -8.07 -17.98 -15.81
C LYS A 219 -7.00 -17.92 -14.72
N ALA A 220 -6.04 -17.00 -14.80
CA ALA A 220 -5.00 -16.80 -13.79
C ALA A 220 -5.55 -16.45 -12.40
N THR A 221 -6.77 -15.91 -12.33
CA THR A 221 -7.44 -15.60 -11.06
C THR A 221 -8.13 -16.80 -10.42
N GLN A 222 -8.13 -17.97 -11.06
CA GLN A 222 -8.76 -19.19 -10.55
C GLN A 222 -7.76 -20.02 -9.74
N GLU A 223 -8.26 -20.76 -8.75
CA GLU A 223 -7.46 -21.65 -7.90
C GLU A 223 -6.71 -22.69 -8.74
N GLY A 224 -5.45 -22.98 -8.35
CA GLY A 224 -4.60 -23.98 -8.98
C GLY A 224 -4.04 -23.61 -10.36
N VAL A 225 -4.31 -22.40 -10.87
CA VAL A 225 -3.83 -21.98 -12.19
C VAL A 225 -2.40 -21.43 -12.08
N THR A 226 -1.46 -22.13 -12.74
CA THR A 226 -0.04 -21.79 -12.79
C THR A 226 0.58 -22.18 -14.14
N ASN A 227 1.76 -21.64 -14.45
CA ASN A 227 2.64 -22.08 -15.54
C ASN A 227 3.44 -23.35 -15.21
N GLY A 228 3.24 -23.97 -14.04
CA GLY A 228 3.96 -25.16 -13.59
C GLY A 228 5.07 -24.87 -12.57
N LYS A 229 5.35 -23.60 -12.29
CA LYS A 229 6.16 -23.17 -11.14
C LYS A 229 5.22 -22.80 -9.99
N GLY A 230 5.28 -23.52 -8.87
CA GLY A 230 4.41 -23.29 -7.71
C GLY A 230 3.00 -23.90 -7.83
N GLN A 231 2.13 -23.61 -6.87
CA GLN A 231 0.82 -24.25 -6.74
C GLN A 231 -0.32 -23.52 -7.49
N GLY A 232 -0.12 -22.27 -7.91
CA GLY A 232 -1.15 -21.48 -8.61
C GLY A 232 -2.21 -20.87 -7.69
N ASN A 233 -1.86 -20.62 -6.43
CA ASN A 233 -2.80 -20.15 -5.41
C ASN A 233 -2.63 -18.65 -5.06
N GLY A 234 -1.46 -18.05 -5.33
CA GLY A 234 -1.13 -16.68 -4.94
C GLY A 234 -2.12 -15.63 -5.45
N LEU A 235 -2.32 -15.55 -6.76
CA LEU A 235 -3.21 -14.54 -7.36
C LEU A 235 -4.69 -14.77 -6.99
N PHE A 236 -5.15 -16.03 -6.94
CA PHE A 236 -6.49 -16.37 -6.48
C PHE A 236 -6.71 -15.93 -5.03
N GLY A 237 -5.78 -16.24 -4.13
CA GLY A 237 -5.88 -15.88 -2.71
C GLY A 237 -5.87 -14.38 -2.49
N ALA A 238 -4.99 -13.64 -3.18
CA ALA A 238 -4.91 -12.20 -3.08
C ALA A 238 -6.18 -11.47 -3.60
N ILE A 239 -6.77 -11.98 -4.69
CA ILE A 239 -8.06 -11.49 -5.20
C ILE A 239 -9.19 -11.83 -4.22
N SER A 240 -9.17 -13.02 -3.63
CA SER A 240 -10.16 -13.44 -2.64
C SER A 240 -10.11 -12.56 -1.39
N ALA A 241 -8.91 -12.23 -0.89
CA ALA A 241 -8.71 -11.26 0.19
C ALA A 241 -9.24 -9.86 -0.16
N SER A 242 -8.94 -9.37 -1.36
CA SER A 242 -9.46 -8.08 -1.84
C SER A 242 -10.98 -8.04 -1.90
N LYS A 243 -11.60 -9.12 -2.39
CA LYS A 243 -13.05 -9.22 -2.47
C LYS A 243 -13.68 -9.30 -1.08
N LEU A 244 -13.22 -10.23 -0.26
CA LEU A 244 -13.84 -10.47 1.04
C LEU A 244 -13.70 -9.26 1.95
N SER A 245 -12.56 -8.58 1.92
CA SER A 245 -12.37 -7.33 2.65
C SER A 245 -13.30 -6.19 2.21
N GLY A 246 -13.90 -6.27 1.01
CA GLY A 246 -14.70 -5.19 0.41
C GLY A 246 -13.84 -4.15 -0.33
N GLY A 247 -12.63 -4.54 -0.72
CA GLY A 247 -11.74 -3.76 -1.58
C GLY A 247 -11.97 -4.05 -3.07
N TYR A 248 -10.90 -4.01 -3.85
CA TYR A 248 -10.92 -4.24 -5.30
C TYR A 248 -9.60 -4.81 -5.81
N CYS A 249 -9.65 -5.46 -6.96
CA CYS A 249 -8.45 -5.86 -7.70
C CYS A 249 -8.58 -5.44 -9.16
N LYS A 250 -7.48 -4.98 -9.74
CA LYS A 250 -7.39 -4.62 -11.16
C LYS A 250 -6.12 -5.21 -11.75
N ILE A 251 -6.22 -5.77 -12.95
CA ILE A 251 -5.10 -6.36 -13.67
C ILE A 251 -5.09 -5.83 -15.10
N ILE A 252 -3.90 -5.51 -15.60
CA ILE A 252 -3.66 -5.31 -17.03
C ILE A 252 -2.43 -6.12 -17.43
N SER A 253 -2.54 -6.89 -18.50
CA SER A 253 -1.40 -7.61 -19.08
C SER A 253 -1.67 -7.96 -20.54
N SER A 254 -0.72 -7.69 -21.43
CA SER A 254 -0.91 -7.86 -22.87
C SER A 254 -2.20 -7.16 -23.34
N TYR A 255 -3.06 -7.78 -24.15
CA TYR A 255 -4.35 -7.22 -24.58
C TYR A 255 -5.51 -7.52 -23.61
N GLY A 256 -5.22 -7.91 -22.37
CA GLY A 256 -6.23 -8.23 -21.38
C GLY A 256 -6.30 -7.18 -20.26
N SER A 257 -7.50 -6.92 -19.79
CA SER A 257 -7.76 -6.20 -18.54
C SER A 257 -8.79 -6.96 -17.71
N LEU A 258 -8.61 -6.97 -16.39
CA LEU A 258 -9.58 -7.52 -15.45
C LEU A 258 -9.85 -6.52 -14.33
N MET A 259 -11.11 -6.44 -13.93
CA MET A 259 -11.52 -5.70 -12.74
C MET A 259 -12.46 -6.55 -11.90
N ALA A 260 -12.13 -6.62 -10.62
CA ALA A 260 -12.94 -7.20 -9.57
C ALA A 260 -13.28 -6.09 -8.57
N PHE A 261 -14.53 -5.66 -8.56
CA PHE A 261 -15.07 -4.74 -7.56
C PHE A 261 -16.08 -5.49 -6.70
N CYS A 262 -16.12 -5.17 -5.41
CA CYS A 262 -17.22 -5.58 -4.57
C CYS A 262 -18.44 -4.67 -4.77
N ASP A 263 -19.20 -4.92 -5.84
CA ASP A 263 -20.64 -4.76 -5.75
C ASP A 263 -21.25 -6.07 -5.22
N LYS A 264 -22.51 -6.02 -4.75
CA LYS A 264 -23.19 -7.12 -4.03
C LYS A 264 -23.34 -8.44 -4.82
N ARG A 265 -22.68 -8.59 -5.98
CA ARG A 265 -22.70 -9.79 -6.84
C ARG A 265 -21.33 -10.42 -7.07
N GLY A 266 -20.22 -9.80 -6.63
CA GLY A 266 -18.88 -10.37 -6.75
C GLY A 266 -18.38 -10.59 -8.19
N LEU A 267 -18.92 -9.81 -9.14
CA LEU A 267 -18.61 -9.93 -10.56
C LEU A 267 -17.12 -9.63 -10.84
N ILE A 268 -16.43 -10.59 -11.45
CA ILE A 268 -15.14 -10.39 -12.09
C ILE A 268 -15.42 -10.13 -13.57
N ASN A 269 -15.04 -8.97 -14.07
CA ASN A 269 -15.14 -8.66 -15.49
C ASN A 269 -13.74 -8.66 -16.10
N SER A 270 -13.48 -9.56 -17.05
CA SER A 270 -12.34 -9.47 -17.94
C SER A 270 -12.76 -8.96 -19.31
N THR A 271 -11.92 -8.11 -19.91
CA THR A 271 -12.19 -7.48 -21.20
C THR A 271 -10.91 -7.43 -22.03
N SER A 272 -11.06 -7.51 -23.34
CA SER A 272 -9.94 -7.28 -24.27
C SER A 272 -9.72 -5.78 -24.47
N THR A 273 -8.47 -5.37 -24.58
CA THR A 273 -8.07 -4.01 -24.93
C THR A 273 -7.52 -3.97 -26.36
N THR A 274 -7.50 -2.79 -26.97
CA THR A 274 -6.88 -2.57 -28.29
C THR A 274 -5.40 -2.19 -28.20
N ILE A 275 -4.98 -1.64 -27.07
CA ILE A 275 -3.59 -1.26 -26.78
C ILE A 275 -3.06 -2.25 -25.74
N PRO A 276 -1.92 -2.93 -26.01
CA PRO A 276 -1.36 -3.89 -25.08
C PRO A 276 -0.52 -3.20 -24.00
N PHE A 277 -0.41 -3.86 -22.85
CA PHE A 277 0.65 -3.58 -21.86
C PHE A 277 1.75 -4.64 -21.96
N ASN A 278 3.01 -4.22 -22.09
CA ASN A 278 4.16 -5.11 -22.15
C ASN A 278 4.62 -5.46 -20.73
N GLY A 279 4.06 -6.53 -20.18
CA GLY A 279 4.31 -6.97 -18.81
C GLY A 279 3.00 -7.24 -18.07
N SER A 280 3.02 -7.16 -16.75
CA SER A 280 1.83 -7.27 -15.91
C SER A 280 1.74 -6.11 -14.95
N LEU A 281 0.54 -5.58 -14.76
CA LEU A 281 0.21 -4.68 -13.66
C LEU A 281 -0.89 -5.33 -12.83
N VAL A 282 -0.67 -5.42 -11.53
CA VAL A 282 -1.65 -5.87 -10.54
C VAL A 282 -1.81 -4.77 -9.49
N CYS A 283 -3.04 -4.27 -9.37
CA CYS A 283 -3.46 -3.35 -8.33
C CYS A 283 -4.36 -4.13 -7.37
N MET A 284 -3.93 -4.30 -6.12
CA MET A 284 -4.67 -4.96 -5.07
C MET A 284 -5.06 -3.94 -4.01
N ALA A 285 -6.35 -3.81 -3.70
CA ALA A 285 -6.84 -2.98 -2.62
C ALA A 285 -7.54 -3.83 -1.57
N LEU A 286 -7.05 -3.76 -0.34
CA LEU A 286 -7.58 -4.44 0.83
C LEU A 286 -8.27 -3.42 1.73
N ASN A 287 -9.54 -3.66 2.06
CA ASN A 287 -10.27 -2.82 2.99
C ASN A 287 -10.20 -3.41 4.40
N TYR A 288 -9.54 -2.70 5.32
CA TYR A 288 -9.31 -3.16 6.68
C TYR A 288 -10.37 -2.65 7.68
N SER A 289 -11.54 -2.17 7.22
CA SER A 289 -12.62 -1.70 8.09
C SER A 289 -13.24 -2.79 8.97
N ASN A 290 -13.15 -4.06 8.54
CA ASN A 290 -13.57 -5.21 9.33
C ASN A 290 -12.54 -6.35 9.20
N PRO A 291 -11.50 -6.36 10.04
CA PRO A 291 -10.36 -7.27 9.87
C PRO A 291 -10.75 -8.74 9.97
N LYS A 292 -11.72 -9.10 10.83
CA LYS A 292 -12.17 -10.50 11.01
C LYS A 292 -12.66 -11.17 9.72
N ILE A 293 -13.05 -10.38 8.71
CA ILE A 293 -13.44 -10.92 7.41
C ILE A 293 -12.24 -11.56 6.68
N LEU A 294 -11.02 -11.08 6.92
CA LEU A 294 -9.81 -11.58 6.27
C LEU A 294 -9.36 -12.93 6.79
N GLU A 295 -9.69 -13.30 8.03
CA GLU A 295 -9.26 -14.58 8.65
C GLU A 295 -9.69 -15.82 7.85
N ASN A 296 -10.78 -15.71 7.09
CA ASN A 296 -11.31 -16.78 6.25
C ASN A 296 -11.11 -16.51 4.76
N ALA A 297 -10.27 -15.55 4.40
CA ALA A 297 -10.17 -15.12 3.01
C ALA A 297 -9.40 -16.07 2.11
N LEU A 298 -8.49 -16.86 2.68
CA LEU A 298 -7.70 -17.86 1.97
C LEU A 298 -8.37 -19.23 2.07
N LYS A 299 -9.59 -19.32 1.52
CA LYS A 299 -10.34 -20.57 1.43
C LYS A 299 -10.08 -21.21 0.05
N PHE A 300 -9.35 -22.30 0.07
CA PHE A 300 -9.04 -23.13 -1.08
C PHE A 300 -9.90 -24.40 -1.07
N THR A 301 -9.82 -25.19 -2.13
CA THR A 301 -10.57 -26.43 -2.31
C THR A 301 -10.16 -27.50 -1.29
N ASP A 302 -8.90 -27.50 -0.84
CA ASP A 302 -8.35 -28.41 0.16
C ASP A 302 -8.53 -27.93 1.62
N GLY A 303 -9.04 -26.72 1.84
CA GLY A 303 -9.39 -26.21 3.16
C GLY A 303 -9.17 -24.71 3.33
N ILE A 304 -9.23 -24.27 4.58
CA ILE A 304 -8.87 -22.89 4.95
C ILE A 304 -7.38 -22.86 5.23
N HIS A 305 -6.64 -22.12 4.41
CA HIS A 305 -5.23 -21.86 4.65
C HIS A 305 -5.09 -20.75 5.69
N LYS A 306 -4.31 -21.02 6.74
CA LYS A 306 -4.00 -20.06 7.80
C LYS A 306 -2.52 -19.72 7.72
N PRO A 307 -2.16 -18.63 7.01
CA PRO A 307 -0.77 -18.23 6.91
C PRO A 307 -0.25 -17.79 8.29
N VAL A 308 1.06 -17.87 8.43
CA VAL A 308 1.80 -17.38 9.59
C VAL A 308 2.50 -16.08 9.17
N SER A 309 2.56 -15.10 10.06
CA SER A 309 3.24 -13.83 9.78
C SER A 309 4.73 -13.97 10.06
N ALA A 310 5.53 -14.13 9.01
CA ALA A 310 6.99 -14.15 9.13
C ALA A 310 7.50 -12.82 9.70
N PHE A 311 6.85 -11.71 9.36
CA PHE A 311 7.16 -10.39 9.91
C PHE A 311 7.03 -10.34 11.45
N PHE A 312 5.93 -10.82 12.02
CA PHE A 312 5.79 -10.89 13.48
C PHE A 312 6.74 -11.91 14.09
N ASP A 313 6.84 -13.11 13.52
CA ASP A 313 7.63 -14.20 14.09
C ASP A 313 9.14 -13.91 14.10
N THR A 314 9.64 -13.19 13.09
CA THR A 314 11.08 -12.86 13.02
C THR A 314 11.44 -11.59 13.79
N ARG A 315 10.59 -10.56 13.72
CA ARG A 315 10.93 -9.21 14.24
C ARG A 315 10.37 -8.94 15.63
N TYR A 316 9.31 -9.66 15.97
CA TYR A 316 8.53 -9.44 17.19
C TYR A 316 8.29 -10.73 17.98
N SER A 317 9.11 -11.77 17.81
CA SER A 317 9.06 -12.99 18.65
C SER A 317 9.56 -12.79 20.07
N SER A 318 10.23 -11.67 20.36
CA SER A 318 10.70 -11.36 21.71
C SER A 318 9.58 -10.78 22.58
N ASP A 319 9.52 -11.16 23.84
CA ASP A 319 8.55 -10.59 24.81
C ASP A 319 8.69 -9.05 25.00
N SER A 320 9.85 -8.50 24.64
CA SER A 320 10.18 -7.09 24.77
C SER A 320 10.59 -6.50 23.43
N HIS A 321 10.00 -5.37 23.04
CA HIS A 321 10.35 -4.64 21.82
C HIS A 321 10.84 -3.23 22.15
N CYS A 322 11.84 -2.75 21.41
CA CYS A 322 12.30 -1.37 21.48
C CYS A 322 11.87 -0.62 20.21
N ILE A 323 11.22 0.52 20.40
CA ILE A 323 10.82 1.44 19.33
C ILE A 323 11.66 2.71 19.49
N ASN A 324 12.61 2.89 18.58
CA ASN A 324 13.40 4.11 18.53
C ASN A 324 12.62 5.21 17.79
N ILE A 325 12.16 6.22 18.53
CA ILE A 325 11.20 7.21 18.04
C ILE A 325 11.75 8.00 16.84
N ASN A 326 13.05 8.28 16.81
CA ASN A 326 13.67 9.04 15.72
C ASN A 326 13.77 8.24 14.42
N ASN A 327 13.83 6.91 14.51
CA ASN A 327 13.82 6.05 13.32
C ASN A 327 12.40 5.87 12.77
N GLU A 328 11.39 5.98 13.64
CA GLU A 328 9.99 5.81 13.25
C GLU A 328 9.38 7.10 12.72
N VAL A 329 9.72 8.27 13.29
CA VAL A 329 9.13 9.56 12.88
C VAL A 329 10.14 10.66 12.63
N SER A 330 9.95 11.41 11.54
CA SER A 330 10.79 12.58 11.21
C SER A 330 10.67 13.72 12.22
N SER A 331 9.53 13.82 12.93
CA SER A 331 9.39 14.74 14.07
C SER A 331 8.24 14.37 15.03
N CYS A 332 8.41 14.71 16.31
CA CYS A 332 7.42 14.56 17.39
C CYS A 332 6.53 15.81 17.57
N SER A 333 6.16 16.44 16.45
CA SER A 333 5.49 17.75 16.43
C SER A 333 3.99 17.70 16.10
N THR A 334 3.51 16.61 15.48
CA THR A 334 2.15 16.53 14.95
C THR A 334 1.34 15.41 15.61
N ARG A 335 0.00 15.56 15.62
CA ARG A 335 -0.91 14.46 15.97
C ARG A 335 -0.65 13.25 15.08
N ASN A 336 -0.56 13.44 13.76
CA ASN A 336 -0.30 12.37 12.81
C ASN A 336 0.95 11.53 13.15
N SER A 337 2.03 12.14 13.63
CA SER A 337 3.21 11.40 14.12
C SER A 337 2.89 10.55 15.36
N GLY A 338 2.18 11.12 16.34
CA GLY A 338 1.79 10.41 17.57
C GLY A 338 0.81 9.27 17.32
N GLU A 339 -0.15 9.47 16.41
CA GLU A 339 -1.12 8.46 15.99
C GLU A 339 -0.44 7.23 15.39
N LYS A 340 0.58 7.40 14.56
CA LYS A 340 1.30 6.29 13.93
C LYS A 340 1.99 5.39 14.93
N ILE A 341 2.73 6.01 15.85
CA ILE A 341 3.45 5.28 16.90
C ILE A 341 2.43 4.60 17.81
N ARG A 342 1.32 5.27 18.14
CA ARG A 342 0.23 4.66 18.91
C ARG A 342 -0.36 3.44 18.21
N ASN A 343 -0.63 3.52 16.90
CA ASN A 343 -1.18 2.41 16.13
C ASN A 343 -0.21 1.23 16.11
N LYS A 344 1.09 1.50 15.88
CA LYS A 344 2.14 0.47 15.95
C LYS A 344 2.18 -0.20 17.33
N ILE A 345 2.16 0.58 18.42
CA ILE A 345 2.13 0.05 19.78
C ILE A 345 0.88 -0.81 20.03
N ASP A 346 -0.31 -0.32 19.65
CA ASP A 346 -1.56 -1.06 19.83
C ASP A 346 -1.54 -2.38 19.06
N ASN A 347 -1.04 -2.37 17.82
CA ASN A 347 -0.89 -3.56 17.00
C ASN A 347 0.13 -4.54 17.61
N LEU A 348 1.29 -4.07 18.08
CA LEU A 348 2.28 -4.93 18.75
C LEU A 348 1.71 -5.58 20.03
N ILE A 349 0.89 -4.86 20.79
CA ILE A 349 0.26 -5.39 22.01
C ILE A 349 -0.84 -6.40 21.69
N ARG A 350 -1.70 -6.10 20.71
CA ARG A 350 -2.89 -6.91 20.39
C ARG A 350 -2.58 -8.10 19.51
N VAL A 351 -1.71 -7.90 18.54
CA VAL A 351 -1.41 -8.88 17.48
C VAL A 351 -0.11 -9.60 17.75
N GLY A 352 0.95 -8.86 18.08
CA GLY A 352 2.25 -9.45 18.42
C GLY A 352 2.34 -9.98 19.86
N GLU A 353 1.26 -9.89 20.63
CA GLU A 353 1.19 -10.28 22.05
C GLU A 353 2.30 -9.69 22.94
N ALA A 354 2.86 -8.53 22.56
CA ALA A 354 4.00 -7.93 23.24
C ALA A 354 3.75 -7.77 24.75
N LYS A 355 4.67 -8.30 25.57
CA LYS A 355 4.61 -8.15 27.03
C LYS A 355 5.10 -6.77 27.45
N PHE A 356 6.18 -6.29 26.84
CA PHE A 356 6.76 -4.98 27.12
C PHE A 356 7.19 -4.25 25.84
N ILE A 357 6.94 -2.94 25.80
CA ILE A 357 7.38 -2.05 24.71
C ILE A 357 8.15 -0.90 25.33
N THR A 358 9.39 -0.71 24.88
CA THR A 358 10.25 0.41 25.26
C THR A 358 10.22 1.46 24.17
N LEU A 359 9.82 2.68 24.51
CA LEU A 359 9.87 3.85 23.65
C LEU A 359 11.16 4.60 23.95
N GLU A 360 12.11 4.52 23.02
CA GLU A 360 13.43 5.15 23.15
C GLU A 360 13.47 6.47 22.40
N PHE A 361 13.68 7.55 23.15
CA PHE A 361 13.94 8.89 22.64
C PHE A 361 15.46 9.18 22.64
N ASP A 362 15.89 10.29 22.06
CA ASP A 362 17.32 10.66 21.98
C ASP A 362 17.80 11.59 23.12
N GLY A 363 16.93 11.89 24.10
CA GLY A 363 17.21 12.83 25.20
C GLY A 363 17.15 14.30 24.85
N LYS A 364 17.14 14.67 23.56
CA LYS A 364 17.24 16.07 23.09
C LYS A 364 15.95 16.55 22.43
N GLN A 365 15.21 15.64 21.80
CA GLN A 365 14.00 15.93 21.07
C GLN A 365 12.90 16.42 22.02
N THR A 366 12.32 17.57 21.70
CA THR A 366 11.16 18.11 22.40
C THR A 366 9.89 17.60 21.74
N ILE A 367 8.97 17.04 22.52
CA ILE A 367 7.65 16.64 22.03
C ILE A 367 6.65 17.78 22.21
N THR A 368 5.67 17.86 21.32
CA THR A 368 4.56 18.83 21.49
C THR A 368 3.42 18.24 22.30
N SER A 369 2.57 19.08 22.91
CA SER A 369 1.36 18.62 23.60
C SER A 369 0.40 17.88 22.66
N SER A 370 0.34 18.26 21.38
CA SER A 370 -0.49 17.56 20.38
C SER A 370 0.01 16.15 20.10
N PHE A 371 1.34 15.97 19.97
CA PHE A 371 1.95 14.65 19.84
C PHE A 371 1.74 13.82 21.11
N ALA A 372 1.97 14.41 22.29
CA ALA A 372 1.88 13.71 23.57
C ALA A 372 0.44 13.23 23.88
N ASP A 373 -0.57 14.06 23.63
CA ASP A 373 -1.98 13.66 23.76
C ASP A 373 -2.36 12.55 22.78
N GLU A 374 -1.91 12.67 21.53
CA GLU A 374 -2.22 11.69 20.50
C GLU A 374 -1.53 10.35 20.77
N LEU A 375 -0.26 10.34 21.16
CA LEU A 375 0.47 9.13 21.50
C LEU A 375 0.03 8.61 22.86
N PHE A 376 0.43 9.26 23.94
CA PHE A 376 0.31 8.70 25.29
C PHE A 376 -1.13 8.79 25.83
N GLY A 377 -1.75 9.96 25.68
CA GLY A 377 -3.07 10.23 26.22
C GLY A 377 -4.13 9.29 25.64
N LYS A 378 -4.22 9.21 24.31
CA LYS A 378 -5.14 8.29 23.64
C LYS A 378 -4.73 6.82 23.77
N LEU A 379 -3.43 6.50 23.88
CA LEU A 379 -3.01 5.11 24.12
C LEU A 379 -3.58 4.58 25.44
N ILE A 380 -3.56 5.36 26.53
CA ILE A 380 -4.20 4.96 27.80
C ILE A 380 -5.69 4.65 27.60
N GLN A 381 -6.39 5.40 26.77
CA GLN A 381 -7.81 5.15 26.50
C GLN A 381 -8.03 3.83 25.74
N ILE A 382 -7.04 3.39 24.94
CA ILE A 382 -7.13 2.17 24.12
C ILE A 382 -6.75 0.91 24.91
N ILE A 383 -5.65 0.95 25.66
CA ILE A 383 -5.11 -0.25 26.36
C ILE A 383 -5.44 -0.28 27.86
N GLY A 384 -5.90 0.83 28.43
CA GLY A 384 -6.16 0.98 29.86
C GLY A 384 -4.95 1.51 30.65
N ILE A 385 -5.23 2.17 31.77
CA ILE A 385 -4.21 2.80 32.64
C ILE A 385 -3.24 1.74 33.17
N GLU A 386 -3.76 0.64 33.74
CA GLU A 386 -2.94 -0.44 34.30
C GLU A 386 -2.04 -1.08 33.23
N SER A 387 -2.60 -1.44 32.07
CA SER A 387 -1.82 -1.99 30.95
C SER A 387 -0.74 -1.02 30.47
N PHE A 388 -1.03 0.28 30.41
CA PHE A 388 -0.06 1.28 29.98
C PHE A 388 1.17 1.28 30.89
N TYR A 389 0.98 1.40 32.21
CA TYR A 389 2.11 1.40 33.15
C TYR A 389 2.81 0.04 33.25
N LYS A 390 2.09 -1.06 33.03
CA LYS A 390 2.68 -2.41 33.05
C LYS A 390 3.48 -2.72 31.78
N LYS A 391 2.98 -2.33 30.61
CA LYS A 391 3.54 -2.73 29.30
C LYS A 391 4.45 -1.67 28.67
N ILE A 392 4.25 -0.38 28.93
CA ILE A 392 4.98 0.70 28.26
C ILE A 392 6.11 1.22 29.16
N LYS A 393 7.33 1.18 28.64
CA LYS A 393 8.52 1.80 29.23
C LYS A 393 8.95 2.97 28.36
N ILE A 394 9.35 4.08 28.96
CA ILE A 394 9.80 5.27 28.25
C ILE A 394 11.19 5.59 28.74
N VAL A 395 12.15 5.68 27.81
CA VAL A 395 13.56 5.92 28.14
C VAL A 395 14.09 7.11 27.34
N ASN A 396 15.06 7.82 27.94
CA ASN A 396 15.73 8.97 27.33
C ASN A 396 14.77 10.09 26.88
N LEU A 397 13.64 10.28 27.57
CA LEU A 397 12.76 11.43 27.36
C LEU A 397 13.34 12.65 28.09
N SER A 398 13.41 13.81 27.44
CA SER A 398 13.89 15.02 28.10
C SER A 398 12.95 15.46 29.23
N THR A 399 13.49 16.14 30.26
CA THR A 399 12.69 16.60 31.42
C THR A 399 11.49 17.46 31.01
N THR A 400 11.69 18.37 30.05
CA THR A 400 10.59 19.18 29.49
C THR A 400 9.51 18.33 28.82
N SER A 401 9.92 17.35 28.02
CA SER A 401 9.00 16.43 27.35
C SER A 401 8.26 15.53 28.33
N GLN A 402 8.90 15.15 29.45
CA GLN A 402 8.26 14.39 30.52
C GLN A 402 7.09 15.16 31.13
N PHE A 403 7.25 16.45 31.45
CA PHE A 403 6.13 17.28 31.93
C PHE A 403 4.97 17.38 30.92
N ILE A 404 5.29 17.47 29.63
CA ILE A 404 4.27 17.53 28.56
C ILE A 404 3.49 16.21 28.47
N MET A 405 4.20 15.08 28.55
CA MET A 405 3.61 13.75 28.60
C MET A 405 2.71 13.57 29.83
N GLU A 406 3.22 13.83 31.03
CA GLU A 406 2.47 13.67 32.28
C GLU A 406 1.18 14.49 32.28
N ARG A 407 1.24 15.73 31.75
CA ARG A 407 0.05 16.56 31.58
C ARG A 407 -0.96 15.94 30.61
N ALA A 408 -0.51 15.39 29.48
CA ALA A 408 -1.39 14.72 28.52
C ALA A 408 -2.07 13.49 29.13
N LEU A 409 -1.34 12.69 29.91
CA LEU A 409 -1.87 11.55 30.65
C LEU A 409 -2.92 11.98 31.68
N ALA A 410 -2.60 12.97 32.53
CA ALA A 410 -3.49 13.44 33.59
C ALA A 410 -4.82 13.98 33.05
N ILE A 411 -4.80 14.70 31.93
CA ILE A 411 -6.02 15.20 31.28
C ILE A 411 -6.95 14.04 30.88
N ARG A 412 -6.39 12.97 30.29
CA ARG A 412 -7.17 11.83 29.79
C ARG A 412 -7.68 10.93 30.91
N ILE A 413 -6.90 10.75 31.97
CA ILE A 413 -7.32 10.00 33.17
C ILE A 413 -8.50 10.73 33.84
N LYS A 414 -8.37 12.04 34.09
CA LYS A 414 -9.46 12.84 34.70
C LYS A 414 -10.73 12.83 33.86
N GLN A 415 -10.61 12.90 32.52
CA GLN A 415 -11.77 12.78 31.63
C GLN A 415 -12.47 11.42 31.77
N LYS A 416 -11.70 10.34 31.92
CA LYS A 416 -12.24 8.99 32.11
C LYS A 416 -13.00 8.87 33.44
N ASP A 417 -12.42 9.33 34.54
CA ASP A 417 -13.06 9.28 35.87
C ASP A 417 -14.35 10.11 35.91
N GLN A 418 -14.37 11.26 35.23
CA GLN A 418 -15.58 12.07 35.07
C GLN A 418 -16.67 11.36 34.27
N LEU A 419 -16.31 10.65 33.20
CA LEU A 419 -17.26 9.88 32.38
C LEU A 419 -17.84 8.70 33.15
N GLU A 420 -17.01 7.93 33.86
CA GLU A 420 -17.45 6.81 34.71
C GLU A 420 -18.40 7.32 35.82
N GLY A 421 -18.06 8.43 36.49
CA GLY A 421 -18.93 9.03 37.51
C GLY A 421 -20.28 9.55 36.99
N VAL A 422 -20.35 9.98 35.72
CA VAL A 422 -21.63 10.36 35.07
C VAL A 422 -22.45 9.12 34.70
N GLN A 423 -21.81 8.05 34.21
CA GLN A 423 -22.50 6.79 33.90
C GLN A 423 -23.10 6.14 35.15
N THR A 424 -22.38 6.11 36.27
CA THR A 424 -22.90 5.59 37.54
C THR A 424 -24.13 6.37 37.99
N LYS A 425 -24.09 7.71 37.96
CA LYS A 425 -25.24 8.55 38.29
C LYS A 425 -26.43 8.37 37.35
N MET A 426 -26.19 8.15 36.05
CA MET A 426 -27.28 7.86 35.11
C MET A 426 -27.92 6.49 35.39
N MET A 427 -27.14 5.47 35.74
CA MET A 427 -27.67 4.17 36.16
C MET A 427 -28.53 4.28 37.42
N GLU A 428 -28.06 5.03 38.43
CA GLU A 428 -28.84 5.29 39.66
C GLU A 428 -30.18 5.97 39.35
N ILE A 429 -30.21 6.95 38.44
CA ILE A 429 -31.45 7.64 38.03
C ILE A 429 -32.38 6.71 37.24
N VAL A 430 -31.85 5.82 36.39
CA VAL A 430 -32.67 4.84 35.65
C VAL A 430 -33.28 3.81 36.58
N ASP A 431 -32.54 3.35 37.59
CA ASP A 431 -33.05 2.43 38.61
C ASP A 431 -34.09 3.09 39.52
N GLU A 432 -33.93 4.37 39.88
CA GLU A 432 -34.94 5.15 40.62
C GLU A 432 -36.23 5.38 39.82
N LEU A 433 -36.16 5.44 38.48
CA LEU A 433 -37.33 5.57 37.60
C LEU A 433 -37.99 4.23 37.26
N ALA A 434 -37.33 3.11 37.54
CA ALA A 434 -37.85 1.75 37.35
C ALA A 434 -38.58 1.20 38.59
N HIS A 435 -38.62 1.96 39.68
CA HIS A 435 -39.40 1.75 40.90
C HIS A 435 -40.49 2.81 41.03
#